data_AF-A0A4Z0MJF4-F1
#
_entry.id   AF-A0A4Z0MJF4-F1
#
_cell.length_a   1.000
_cell.length_b   1.000
_cell.length_c   1.000
_cell.angle_alpha   90.00
_cell.angle_beta   90.00
_cell.angle_gamma   90.00
#
_symmetry.space_group_name_H-M   'P 1'
#
loop_
_entity.id
_entity.type
_entity.pdbx_description
1 polymer ?
#
loop_
_entity_poly.entity_id
_entity_poly.type
_entity_poly.pdbx_seq_one_letter_code
_entity_poly.pdbx_strand_id
1 'polypeptide(L)'
;MPSYFQPSAELLQACGFARYSAPPGQARFSRPSDCGQETIVLYDDAEMTLLEVVNGQMLYSFQGRVASEAEWRVLLRQVNWAAETPPLQ
;
A
#
# COMPACT_ATOMS: atom_id res chain seq x y z
N MET A 1 8.03 -21.23 8.38
CA MET A 1 6.97 -20.62 7.56
C MET A 1 7.56 -19.35 6.97
N PRO A 2 7.35 -19.03 5.67
CA PRO A 2 7.75 -17.73 5.17
C PRO A 2 6.98 -16.66 5.93
N SER A 3 7.69 -15.74 6.58
CA SER A 3 7.10 -14.55 7.19
C SER A 3 6.82 -13.55 6.08
N TYR A 4 5.55 -13.39 5.71
CA TYR A 4 5.15 -12.35 4.77
C TYR A 4 5.15 -10.99 5.47
N PHE A 5 5.48 -9.95 4.73
CA PHE A 5 5.48 -8.59 5.26
C PHE A 5 4.05 -8.04 5.32
N GLN A 6 3.68 -7.46 6.46
CA GLN A 6 2.52 -6.58 6.58
C GLN A 6 2.97 -5.26 7.19
N PRO A 7 2.56 -4.12 6.61
CA PRO A 7 2.86 -2.82 7.18
C PRO A 7 2.08 -2.65 8.49
N SER A 8 2.75 -2.11 9.52
CA SER A 8 2.08 -1.77 10.76
C SER A 8 1.15 -0.56 10.57
N ALA A 9 0.24 -0.34 11.52
CA ALA A 9 -0.64 0.83 11.49
C ALA A 9 0.16 2.14 11.55
N GLU A 10 1.26 2.17 12.30
CA GLU A 10 2.15 3.33 12.43
C GLU A 10 2.86 3.63 11.09
N LEU A 11 3.33 2.59 10.39
CA LEU A 11 3.96 2.75 9.07
C LEU A 11 2.95 3.27 8.03
N LEU A 12 1.71 2.77 8.07
CA LEU A 12 0.63 3.23 7.21
C LEU A 12 0.28 4.70 7.46
N GLN A 13 0.18 5.10 8.74
CA GLN A 13 -0.03 6.49 9.12
C GLN A 13 1.11 7.40 8.65
N ALA A 14 2.36 6.96 8.79
CA ALA A 14 3.52 7.69 8.29
C ALA A 14 3.50 7.85 6.76
N CYS A 15 2.85 6.93 6.05
CA CYS A 15 2.62 7.01 4.60
C CYS A 15 1.34 7.78 4.22
N GLY A 16 0.69 8.44 5.18
CA GLY A 16 -0.51 9.27 4.95
C GLY A 16 -1.82 8.50 4.91
N PHE A 17 -1.82 7.20 5.23
CA PHE A 17 -3.05 6.43 5.31
C PHE A 17 -3.76 6.66 6.65
N ALA A 18 -5.05 6.95 6.58
CA ALA A 18 -5.95 7.00 7.73
C ALA A 18 -6.72 5.68 7.85
N ARG A 19 -6.95 5.21 9.07
CA ARG A 19 -7.76 4.00 9.33
C ARG A 19 -9.24 4.29 9.10
N TYR A 20 -9.94 3.37 8.45
CA TYR A 20 -11.39 3.41 8.21
C TYR A 20 -12.10 2.23 8.86
N SER A 21 -13.42 2.31 9.00
CA SER A 21 -14.23 1.18 9.47
C SER A 21 -14.12 0.01 8.49
N ALA A 22 -13.89 -1.18 9.01
CA ALA A 22 -13.80 -2.40 8.24
C ALA A 22 -14.64 -3.50 8.91
N PRO A 23 -15.14 -4.49 8.15
CA PRO A 23 -15.67 -5.72 8.74
C PRO A 23 -14.62 -6.44 9.61
N PRO A 24 -15.04 -7.30 10.55
CA PRO A 24 -14.12 -8.14 11.31
C PRO A 24 -13.17 -8.94 10.41
N GLY A 25 -11.92 -9.13 10.85
CA GLY A 25 -10.87 -9.83 10.10
C GLY A 25 -10.22 -9.01 8.97
N GLN A 26 -10.55 -7.72 8.89
CA GLN A 26 -9.92 -6.79 7.96
C GLN A 26 -9.51 -5.51 8.70
N ALA A 27 -8.34 -4.98 8.35
CA ALA A 27 -7.98 -3.61 8.67
C ALA A 27 -7.90 -2.80 7.39
N ARG A 28 -8.66 -1.70 7.31
CA ARG A 28 -8.72 -0.84 6.12
C ARG A 28 -8.11 0.51 6.40
N PHE A 29 -7.29 0.96 5.47
CA PHE A 29 -6.56 2.20 5.54
C PHE A 29 -6.63 2.90 4.18
N SER A 30 -6.98 4.18 4.14
CA SER A 30 -7.12 4.91 2.88
C SER A 30 -6.40 6.25 2.93
N ARG A 31 -5.92 6.71 1.77
CA ARG A 31 -5.37 8.05 1.57
C ARG A 31 -5.82 8.63 0.22
N PRO A 32 -5.88 9.96 0.07
CA PRO A 32 -5.95 10.58 -1.25
C PRO A 32 -4.74 10.18 -2.10
N SER A 33 -4.97 9.96 -3.40
CA SER A 33 -3.92 9.82 -4.41
C SER A 33 -3.97 11.01 -5.38
N ASP A 34 -3.05 11.09 -6.33
CA ASP A 34 -3.05 12.14 -7.37
C ASP A 34 -4.28 12.10 -8.28
N CYS A 35 -4.96 10.96 -8.39
CA CYS A 35 -6.07 10.76 -9.32
C CYS A 35 -7.38 10.27 -8.67
N GLY A 36 -7.36 9.96 -7.38
CA GLY A 36 -8.50 9.37 -6.69
C GLY A 36 -8.20 9.03 -5.24
N GLN A 37 -8.51 7.80 -4.85
CA GLN A 37 -8.31 7.28 -3.51
C GLN A 37 -7.59 5.94 -3.57
N GLU A 38 -6.50 5.86 -2.82
CA GLU A 38 -5.76 4.62 -2.59
C GLU A 38 -6.22 3.99 -1.27
N THR A 39 -6.47 2.69 -1.26
CA THR A 39 -6.89 1.94 -0.07
C THR A 39 -6.12 0.64 0.06
N ILE A 40 -5.65 0.38 1.28
CA ILE A 40 -5.02 -0.88 1.69
C ILE A 40 -5.98 -1.62 2.61
N VAL A 41 -6.17 -2.91 2.32
CA VAL A 41 -6.85 -3.88 3.19
C VAL A 41 -5.80 -4.89 3.66
N LEU A 42 -5.66 -5.04 4.97
CA LEU A 42 -4.83 -6.07 5.60
C LEU A 42 -5.74 -7.18 6.15
N TYR A 43 -5.37 -8.43 5.90
CA TYR A 43 -6.06 -9.61 6.39
C TYR A 43 -5.22 -10.34 7.45
N ASP A 44 -5.86 -11.09 8.34
CA ASP A 44 -5.18 -11.77 9.45
C ASP A 44 -4.17 -12.86 9.00
N ASP A 45 -4.28 -13.33 7.76
CA ASP A 45 -3.43 -14.37 7.16
C ASP A 45 -2.22 -13.81 6.36
N ALA A 46 -1.91 -12.53 6.60
CA ALA A 46 -0.89 -11.76 5.90
C ALA A 46 -1.14 -11.52 4.41
N GLU A 47 -2.32 -11.86 3.87
CA GLU A 47 -2.75 -11.32 2.58
C GLU A 47 -3.00 -9.80 2.70
N MET A 48 -2.88 -9.11 1.58
CA MET A 48 -3.14 -7.69 1.46
C MET A 48 -3.83 -7.40 0.13
N THR A 49 -4.75 -6.44 0.14
CA THR A 49 -5.29 -5.82 -1.07
C THR A 49 -4.88 -4.36 -1.12
N LEU A 50 -4.36 -3.91 -2.26
CA LEU A 50 -4.14 -2.49 -2.56
C LEU A 50 -5.04 -2.12 -3.73
N LEU A 51 -5.87 -1.11 -3.58
CA LEU A 51 -6.83 -0.67 -4.60
C LEU A 51 -6.74 0.85 -4.82
N GLU A 52 -6.88 1.26 -6.07
CA GLU A 52 -6.99 2.66 -6.49
C GLU A 52 -8.37 2.87 -7.12
N VAL A 53 -9.13 3.82 -6.57
CA VAL A 53 -10.49 4.15 -7.04
C VAL A 53 -10.52 5.59 -7.52
N VAL A 54 -10.94 5.78 -8.78
CA VAL A 54 -11.08 7.08 -9.43
C VAL A 54 -12.55 7.29 -9.79
N ASN A 55 -13.18 8.36 -9.30
CA ASN A 55 -14.59 8.67 -9.55
C ASN A 55 -15.55 7.49 -9.27
N GLY A 56 -15.28 6.72 -8.21
CA GLY A 56 -16.08 5.56 -7.83
C GLY A 56 -15.83 4.30 -8.68
N GLN A 57 -14.90 4.34 -9.63
CA GLN A 57 -14.50 3.20 -10.45
C GLN A 57 -13.12 2.69 -10.03
N MET A 58 -12.96 1.37 -9.95
CA MET A 58 -11.67 0.75 -9.66
C MET A 58 -10.72 0.90 -10.86
N LEU A 59 -9.63 1.63 -10.68
CA LEU A 59 -8.59 1.81 -11.69
C LEU A 59 -7.55 0.69 -11.62
N TYR A 60 -7.16 0.30 -10.40
CA TYR A 60 -6.14 -0.72 -10.16
C TYR A 60 -6.46 -1.52 -8.90
N SER A 61 -6.06 -2.79 -8.90
CA SER A 61 -6.10 -3.67 -7.74
C SER A 61 -4.93 -4.65 -7.76
N PHE A 62 -4.27 -4.78 -6.63
CA PHE A 62 -3.37 -5.87 -6.28
C PHE A 62 -3.98 -6.65 -5.13
N GLN A 63 -3.91 -7.99 -5.21
CA GLN A 63 -4.21 -8.87 -4.09
C GLN A 63 -3.13 -9.95 -4.01
N GLY A 64 -2.53 -10.08 -2.84
CA GLY A 64 -1.53 -11.11 -2.60
C GLY A 64 -0.73 -10.86 -1.34
N ARG A 65 0.33 -11.65 -1.18
CA ARG A 65 1.29 -11.52 -0.09
C ARG A 65 2.59 -10.95 -0.64
N VAL A 66 3.22 -10.06 0.13
CA VAL A 66 4.51 -9.44 -0.22
C VAL A 66 5.62 -10.00 0.66
N ALA A 67 6.81 -10.15 0.10
CA ALA A 67 7.95 -10.75 0.78
C ALA A 67 8.70 -9.75 1.68
N SER A 68 8.56 -8.44 1.44
CA SER A 68 9.32 -7.41 2.16
C SER A 68 8.64 -6.03 2.14
N GLU A 69 9.09 -5.12 3.01
CA GLU A 69 8.71 -3.71 2.97
C GLU A 69 9.08 -3.05 1.64
N ALA A 70 10.21 -3.42 1.03
CA ALA A 70 10.66 -2.85 -0.23
C ALA A 70 9.66 -3.17 -1.37
N GLU A 71 9.20 -4.41 -1.45
CA GLU A 71 8.17 -4.82 -2.42
C GLU A 71 6.86 -4.05 -2.19
N TRP A 72 6.44 -3.91 -0.93
CA TRP A 72 5.27 -3.11 -0.58
C TRP A 72 5.41 -1.64 -0.99
N ARG A 73 6.56 -1.00 -0.77
CA ARG A 73 6.80 0.39 -1.20
C ARG A 73 6.79 0.56 -2.72
N VAL A 74 7.25 -0.45 -3.46
CA VAL A 74 7.11 -0.48 -4.92
C VAL A 74 5.63 -0.51 -5.33
N LEU A 75 4.81 -1.32 -4.67
CA LEU A 75 3.35 -1.35 -4.94
C LEU A 75 2.69 0.01 -4.69
N LEU A 76 3.09 0.73 -3.64
CA LEU A 76 2.59 2.08 -3.35
C LEU A 76 3.09 3.16 -4.31
N ARG A 77 3.88 2.77 -5.33
CA ARG A 77 4.55 3.69 -6.25
C ARG A 77 5.36 4.77 -5.51
N GLN A 78 5.78 4.49 -4.27
CA GLN A 78 6.68 5.32 -3.48
C GLN A 78 8.15 5.09 -3.89
N VAL A 79 8.35 4.80 -5.17
CA VAL A 79 9.68 4.63 -5.74
C VAL A 79 10.14 6.01 -6.16
N ASN A 80 11.14 6.53 -5.45
CA ASN A 80 11.84 7.72 -5.91
C ASN A 80 12.75 7.33 -7.08
N TRP A 81 12.20 7.31 -8.31
CA TRP A 81 12.98 7.04 -9.53
C TRP A 81 14.11 8.06 -9.75
N ALA A 82 14.04 9.24 -9.11
CA ALA A 82 15.09 10.25 -9.19
C ALA A 82 16.36 9.91 -8.38
N ALA A 83 16.43 8.74 -7.75
CA ALA A 83 17.69 8.21 -7.22
C ALA A 83 18.61 7.61 -8.30
N GLU A 84 18.44 8.00 -9.57
CA GLU A 84 19.51 7.90 -10.55
C GLU A 84 20.63 8.85 -10.11
N THR A 85 21.76 8.26 -9.69
CA THR A 85 22.99 8.99 -9.40
C THR A 85 23.28 9.93 -10.56
N PRO A 86 23.40 11.26 -10.37
CA PRO A 86 23.89 12.11 -11.43
C PRO A 86 25.26 11.57 -11.87
N PRO A 87 25.56 11.54 -13.18
CA PRO A 87 26.87 11.08 -13.64
C PRO A 87 27.93 11.90 -12.92
N LEU A 88 28.92 11.20 -12.34
CA LEU A 88 30.13 11.81 -11.82
C LEU A 88 30.71 12.68 -12.94
N GLN A 89 30.72 13.99 -12.74
CA GLN A 89 31.48 14.94 -13.56
C GLN A 89 32.97 14.79 -13.26
#